data_AF-A0A7C3JQY7-F1
#
_entry.id   AF-A0A7C3JQY7-F1
#
_cell.length_a   1.000
_cell.length_b   1.000
_cell.length_c   1.000
_cell.angle_alpha   90.00
_cell.angle_beta   90.00
_cell.angle_gamma   90.00
#
_symmetry.space_group_name_H-M   'P 1'
#
loop_
_entity.id
_entity.type
_entity.pdbx_description
1 polymer ?
#
loop_
_entity_poly.entity_id
_entity_poly.type
_entity_poly.pdbx_seq_one_letter_code
_entity_poly.pdbx_strand_id
1 'polypeptide(L)' 'PWTEVGIGLRRIQNRLKEMGSPFDKPIFVLSFLPFVTLPALRITARGLIDVKDRRIVPLFPG' A
#
# COMPACT_ATOMS: atom_id res chain seq x y z
N PRO A 1 -8.97 17.73 17.83
CA PRO A 1 -8.31 16.45 17.48
C PRO A 1 -8.54 16.00 16.01
N TRP A 2 -9.78 15.74 15.58
CA TRP A 2 -10.06 15.19 14.25
C TRP A 2 -9.71 16.11 13.08
N THR A 3 -9.89 17.42 13.24
CA THR A 3 -9.52 18.43 12.22
C THR A 3 -8.02 18.41 11.93
N GLU A 4 -7.19 18.32 12.97
CA GLU A 4 -5.74 18.27 12.86
C GLU A 4 -5.27 17.01 12.15
N VAL A 5 -5.85 15.85 12.51
CA VAL A 5 -5.61 14.58 11.80
C VAL A 5 -5.96 14.71 10.32
N GLY A 6 -7.10 15.34 9.99
CA GLY A 6 -7.51 15.59 8.62
C GLY A 6 -6.53 16.47 7.83
N ILE A 7 -5.95 17.48 8.48
CA ILE A 7 -4.90 18.33 7.88
C ILE A 7 -3.63 17.49 7.61
N GLY A 8 -3.19 16.71 8.59
CA GLY A 8 -2.03 15.82 8.44
C GLY A 8 -2.20 14.82 7.29
N LEU A 9 -3.37 14.18 7.20
CA LEU A 9 -3.67 13.24 6.13
C LEU A 9 -3.65 13.91 4.75
N ARG A 10 -4.22 15.12 4.61
CA ARG A 10 -4.16 15.89 3.35
C ARG A 10 -2.72 16.20 2.95
N ARG A 11 -1.86 16.58 3.91
CA ARG A 11 -0.44 16.85 3.64
C ARG A 11 0.27 15.63 3.07
N ILE A 12 0.04 14.44 3.64
CA ILE A 12 0.63 13.18 3.14
C ILE A 12 0.15 12.88 1.72
N GLN A 13 -1.16 12.99 1.49
CA GLN A 13 -1.77 12.73 0.18
C GLN A 13 -1.19 13.64 -0.91
N ASN A 14 -1.07 14.94 -0.64
CA ASN A 14 -0.52 15.90 -1.59
C ASN A 14 0.95 15.60 -1.90
N ARG A 15 1.74 15.29 -0.87
CA ARG A 15 3.16 14.97 -1.05
C ARG A 15 3.35 13.73 -1.94
N LEU A 16 2.54 12.69 -1.76
CA LEU A 16 2.61 11.50 -2.61
C LEU A 16 2.23 11.80 -4.07
N LYS A 17 1.28 12.71 -4.31
CA LYS A 17 0.95 13.17 -5.66
C LYS A 17 2.08 13.97 -6.31
N GLU A 18 2.70 14.88 -5.57
CA GLU A 18 3.87 15.66 -6.02
C GLU A 18 5.04 14.75 -6.42
N MET A 19 5.19 13.61 -5.75
CA MET A 19 6.19 12.59 -6.07
C MET A 19 5.84 11.74 -7.31
N GLY A 20 4.73 12.04 -7.99
CA GLY A 20 4.30 11.37 -9.22
C GLY A 20 3.34 10.20 -9.03
N SER A 21 2.70 10.06 -7.86
CA SER A 21 1.69 9.01 -7.68
C SER A 21 0.50 9.23 -8.63
N PRO A 22 0.10 8.22 -9.42
CA PRO A 22 -1.02 8.33 -10.35
C PRO A 22 -2.38 8.15 -9.67
N PHE A 23 -2.41 7.86 -8.36
CA PHE A 23 -3.64 7.52 -7.65
C PHE A 23 -4.31 8.76 -7.06
N ASP A 24 -5.65 8.79 -7.08
CA ASP A 24 -6.43 9.89 -6.47
C ASP A 24 -6.23 9.99 -4.96
N LYS A 25 -6.08 8.83 -4.29
CA LYS A 25 -5.82 8.72 -2.85
C LYS A 25 -4.62 7.78 -2.60
N PRO A 26 -3.37 8.26 -2.80
CA PRO A 26 -2.18 7.42 -2.74
C PRO A 26 -2.02 6.64 -1.41
N ILE A 27 -2.32 7.27 -0.27
CA ILE A 27 -2.18 6.63 1.04
C ILE A 27 -3.10 5.42 1.21
N PHE A 28 -4.28 5.41 0.56
CA PHE A 28 -5.20 4.29 0.66
C PHE A 28 -4.61 3.07 -0.03
N VAL A 29 -4.06 3.24 -1.24
CA VAL A 29 -3.39 2.15 -1.97
C VAL A 29 -2.28 1.53 -1.12
N LEU A 30 -1.40 2.36 -0.55
CA LEU A 30 -0.32 1.91 0.33
C LEU A 30 -0.86 1.16 1.57
N SER A 31 -1.95 1.65 2.17
CA SER A 31 -2.58 1.02 3.34
C SER A 31 -3.20 -0.35 3.04
N PHE A 32 -3.58 -0.61 1.78
CA PHE A 32 -4.16 -1.89 1.34
C PHE A 32 -3.12 -2.89 0.81
N LEU A 33 -1.87 -2.48 0.58
CA LEU A 33 -0.80 -3.39 0.15
C LEU A 33 -0.66 -4.66 1.03
N PRO A 34 -0.72 -4.58 2.37
CA PRO A 34 -0.60 -5.76 3.23
C PRO A 34 -1.92 -6.52 3.43
N PHE A 35 -3.02 -6.11 2.78
CA PHE A 35 -4.34 -6.68 3.06
C PHE A 35 -4.54 -8.02 2.35
N VAL A 36 -4.11 -9.09 3.02
CA VAL A 36 -4.13 -10.49 2.54
C VAL A 36 -5.50 -11.17 2.53
N THR A 37 -6.58 -10.44 2.85
CA THR A 37 -7.96 -10.92 2.70
C THR A 37 -8.47 -10.78 1.27
N LEU A 38 -7.83 -9.91 0.47
CA LEU A 38 -8.16 -9.71 -0.94
C LEU A 38 -7.36 -10.70 -1.80
N PRO A 39 -7.99 -11.43 -2.74
CA PRO A 39 -7.38 -12.56 -3.45
C PRO A 39 -6.50 -12.13 -4.62
N ALA A 40 -5.50 -11.30 -4.35
CA ALA A 40 -4.51 -10.82 -5.32
C ALA A 40 -3.11 -10.81 -4.69
N LEU A 41 -2.08 -10.56 -5.51
CA LEU A 41 -0.70 -10.41 -5.03
C LEU A 41 -0.59 -9.24 -4.03
N ARG A 42 0.11 -9.45 -2.92
CA ARG A 42 0.23 -8.46 -1.82
C ARG A 42 1.66 -8.24 -1.40
N ILE A 43 1.98 -7.00 -1.02
CA ILE A 43 3.28 -6.65 -0.44
C ILE A 43 3.07 -6.53 1.07
N THR A 44 3.80 -7.36 1.82
CA THR A 44 3.71 -7.43 3.27
C THR A 44 5.09 -7.26 3.90
N ALA A 45 5.15 -7.16 5.23
CA ALA A 45 6.41 -7.20 5.97
C ALA A 45 7.20 -8.51 5.79
N ARG A 46 6.56 -9.59 5.31
CA ARG A 46 7.20 -10.88 4.97
C ARG A 46 7.65 -10.97 3.50
N GLY A 47 7.47 -9.89 2.73
CA GLY A 47 7.73 -9.86 1.29
C GLY A 47 6.46 -9.96 0.45
N LEU A 48 6.64 -10.38 -0.80
CA LEU A 48 5.59 -10.52 -1.82
C LEU A 48 4.82 -11.84 -1.58
N ILE A 49 3.52 -11.77 -1.38
CA ILE A 49 2.65 -12.91 -1.06
C ILE A 49 1.65 -13.11 -2.19
N ASP A 50 1.64 -14.32 -2.75
CA ASP A 50 0.52 -14.83 -3.53
C ASP A 50 -0.55 -15.30 -2.55
N VAL A 51 -1.59 -14.49 -2.37
CA VAL A 51 -2.66 -14.74 -1.39
C VAL A 51 -3.48 -15.98 -1.75
N LYS A 52 -3.66 -16.24 -3.05
CA LYS A 52 -4.47 -17.36 -3.53
C LYS A 52 -3.85 -18.70 -3.14
N ASP A 53 -2.54 -18.83 -3.38
CA ASP A 53 -1.79 -20.07 -3.13
C ASP A 53 -1.08 -20.06 -1.75
N ARG A 54 -1.22 -18.96 -0.98
CA ARG A 54 -0.63 -18.74 0.35
C ARG A 54 0.88 -18.97 0.40
N ARG A 55 1.60 -18.46 -0.60
CA ARG A 55 3.06 -18.63 -0.73
C ARG A 55 3.79 -17.30 -0.86
N ILE A 56 5.02 -17.28 -0.38
CA ILE A 56 5.96 -16.19 -0.65
C ILE A 56 6.44 -16.32 -2.08
N VAL A 57 6.42 -15.22 -2.83
CA VAL A 57 6.92 -15.14 -4.20
C VAL A 57 8.38 -14.67 -4.18
N PRO A 58 9.33 -15.47 -4.69
CA PRO A 58 10.73 -15.05 -4.83
C PRO A 58 10.86 -13.82 -5.74
N LEU A 59 11.70 -12.86 -5.36
CA LEU A 59 11.93 -11.64 -6.15
C LEU A 59 13.12 -11.79 -7.12
N PHE A 60 14.03 -12.71 -6.84
CA PHE A 60 15.24 -12.93 -7.62
C PHE A 60 15.38 -14.41 -7.97
N PRO A 61 15.98 -14.76 -9.12
CA PRO A 61 16.39 -16.12 -9.41
C PRO A 61 17.39 -16.61 -8.35
N GLY A 62 17.31 -17.90 -8.01
CA GLY A 62 18.34 -18.61 -7.27
C GLY A 62 19.49 -19.06 -8.15
#